data_AF-A0A534Q5D5-F1
#
_entry.id   AF-A0A534Q5D5-F1
#
_cell.length_a   1.000
_cell.length_b   1.000
_cell.length_c   1.000
_cell.angle_alpha   90.00
_cell.angle_beta   90.00
_cell.angle_gamma   90.00
#
_symmetry.space_group_name_H-M   'P 1'
#
loop_
_entity.id
_entity.type
_entity.pdbx_description
1 polymer ?
#
loop_
_entity_poly.entity_id
_entity_poly.type
_entity_poly.pdbx_seq_one_letter_code
_entity_poly.pdbx_strand_id
1 'polypeptide(L)' 'MPFTLTFTEPDGGKPQSHPIADGELLIGRDDTCDVVLRSKDVSRRHARFFVKGGELLVEDLGSHNGVYVKG' A
#
# COMPACT_ATOMS: atom_id res chain seq x y z
N MET A 1 -10.40 16.04 -3.73
CA MET A 1 -9.80 15.15 -4.76
C MET A 1 -9.30 13.93 -4.01
N PRO A 2 -9.70 12.69 -4.36
CA PRO A 2 -9.15 11.51 -3.70
C PRO A 2 -7.67 11.39 -4.08
N PHE A 3 -6.83 11.01 -3.12
CA PHE A 3 -5.46 10.60 -3.43
C PHE A 3 -5.49 9.33 -4.28
N THR A 4 -4.53 9.16 -5.18
CA THR A 4 -4.38 7.94 -5.97
C THR A 4 -3.02 7.33 -5.67
N LEU A 5 -3.02 6.06 -5.26
CA LEU A 5 -1.80 5.28 -5.14
C LEU A 5 -1.49 4.65 -6.48
N THR A 6 -0.29 4.91 -7.02
CA THR A 6 0.22 4.19 -8.19
C THR A 6 1.39 3.33 -7.76
N PHE A 7 1.35 2.04 -8.06
CA PHE A 7 2.42 1.09 -7.75
C PHE A 7 2.80 0.28 -8.99
N THR A 8 4.05 -0.18 -9.01
CA THR A 8 4.62 -0.97 -10.11
C THR A 8 5.35 -2.15 -9.49
N GLU A 9 5.14 -3.34 -10.04
CA GLU A 9 5.87 -4.52 -9.60
C GLU A 9 7.36 -4.42 -10.00
N PRO A 10 8.30 -4.90 -9.17
CA PRO A 10 9.74 -4.78 -9.44
C PRO A 10 10.21 -5.43 -10.74
N ASP A 11 9.45 -6.40 -11.26
CA ASP A 11 9.72 -7.11 -12.51
C ASP A 11 9.37 -6.30 -13.77
N GLY A 12 8.87 -5.06 -13.61
CA GLY A 12 8.51 -4.20 -14.72
C GLY A 12 7.07 -4.39 -15.20
N GLY A 13 6.18 -4.90 -14.33
CA GLY A 13 4.75 -4.93 -14.59
C GLY A 13 4.17 -3.55 -14.94
N LYS A 14 2.98 -3.53 -15.56
CA LYS A 14 2.28 -2.27 -15.84
C LYS A 14 1.94 -1.57 -14.50
N PRO A 15 2.15 -0.25 -14.39
CA PRO A 15 1.70 0.50 -13.23
C PRO A 15 0.20 0.28 -12.99
N GLN A 16 -0.16 0.01 -11.75
CA GLN A 16 -1.53 -0.13 -11.30
C GLN A 16 -1.87 1.07 -10.41
N SER A 17 -3.08 1.59 -10.57
CA SER A 17 -3.56 2.75 -9.81
C SER A 17 -4.79 2.37 -9.01
N HIS A 18 -4.76 2.68 -7.71
CA HIS A 18 -5.87 2.48 -6.80
C HIS A 18 -6.25 3.82 -6.15
N PRO A 19 -7.52 4.27 -6.28
CA PRO A 19 -7.97 5.45 -5.56
C PRO A 19 -8.02 5.14 -4.07
N ILE A 20 -7.56 6.09 -3.26
CA ILE A 20 -7.68 6.04 -1.81
C ILE A 20 -9.00 6.72 -1.48
N ALA A 21 -10.05 5.91 -1.31
CA ALA A 21 -11.38 6.38 -0.89
C ALA A 21 -11.36 6.83 0.58
N ASP A 22 -12.42 7.50 1.04
CA ASP A 22 -12.58 7.90 2.44
C ASP A 22 -12.49 6.67 3.35
N GLY A 23 -11.34 6.50 4.01
CA GLY A 23 -11.02 5.29 4.78
C GLY A 23 -9.54 4.94 4.76
N GLU A 24 -9.26 3.65 4.71
CA GLU A 24 -7.93 3.08 4.60
C GLU A 24 -7.80 2.18 3.36
N LEU A 25 -6.59 2.11 2.82
CA LEU A 25 -6.18 1.21 1.75
C LEU A 25 -5.09 0.29 2.31
N LEU A 26 -5.43 -0.97 2.52
CA LEU A 26 -4.53 -1.98 3.07
C LEU A 26 -3.71 -2.64 1.95
N ILE A 27 -2.40 -2.68 2.14
CA ILE A 27 -1.44 -3.33 1.25
C ILE A 27 -0.86 -4.54 1.96
N GLY A 28 -0.79 -5.66 1.24
CA GLY A 28 -0.17 -6.88 1.74
C GLY A 28 -0.20 -8.00 0.72
N ARG A 29 0.35 -9.17 1.08
CA ARG A 29 0.31 -10.35 0.20
C ARG A 29 -0.91 -11.26 0.43
N ASP A 30 -1.71 -10.95 1.44
CA ASP A 30 -2.91 -11.71 1.77
C ASP A 30 -4.05 -11.28 0.84
N ASP A 31 -4.90 -12.22 0.43
CA ASP A 31 -6.02 -11.93 -0.49
C ASP A 31 -7.12 -11.05 0.16
N THR A 32 -7.03 -10.83 1.47
CA THR A 32 -7.90 -9.89 2.21
C THR A 32 -7.49 -8.42 2.10
N CYS A 33 -6.35 -8.10 1.48
CA CYS A 33 -5.88 -6.73 1.28
C CYS A 33 -6.52 -6.06 0.07
N ASP A 34 -6.68 -4.73 0.12
CA ASP A 34 -7.19 -3.94 -1.00
C ASP A 34 -6.22 -3.93 -2.19
N VAL A 35 -4.92 -3.90 -1.89
CA VAL A 35 -3.84 -4.06 -2.86
C VAL A 35 -3.04 -5.30 -2.48
N VAL A 36 -3.18 -6.34 -3.30
CA VAL A 36 -2.52 -7.62 -3.10
C VAL A 36 -1.21 -7.65 -3.89
N LEU A 37 -0.08 -7.61 -3.18
CA LEU A 37 1.26 -7.77 -3.76
C LEU A 37 1.76 -9.19 -3.49
N ARG A 38 1.76 -10.05 -4.51
CA ARG A 38 2.11 -11.48 -4.38
C ARG A 38 3.64 -11.71 -4.34
N SER A 39 4.32 -11.04 -3.41
CA SER A 39 5.75 -11.22 -3.16
C SER A 39 6.00 -11.81 -1.78
N LYS A 40 7.04 -12.66 -1.68
CA LYS A 40 7.54 -13.19 -0.40
C LYS A 40 8.10 -12.10 0.52
N ASP A 41 8.54 -10.99 -0.07
CA ASP A 41 9.13 -9.85 0.64
C ASP A 41 8.06 -8.93 1.25
N VAL A 42 6.77 -9.22 0.96
CA VAL A 42 5.63 -8.47 1.48
C VAL A 42 4.95 -9.27 2.59
N SER A 43 4.70 -8.63 3.74
CA SER A 43 3.93 -9.24 4.83
C SER A 43 2.45 -9.41 4.47
N ARG A 44 1.76 -10.35 5.13
CA ARG A 44 0.32 -10.62 4.88
C ARG A 44 -0.51 -9.35 4.93
N ARG A 45 -0.31 -8.56 5.99
CA ARG A 45 -0.76 -7.17 6.13
C ARG A 45 0.52 -6.36 6.34
N HIS A 46 0.91 -5.56 5.36
CA HIS A 46 2.23 -4.93 5.34
C HIS A 46 2.14 -3.47 5.80
N ALA A 47 1.30 -2.70 5.13
CA ALA A 47 1.15 -1.28 5.37
C ALA A 47 -0.27 -0.85 5.05
N ARG A 48 -0.68 0.30 5.57
CA ARG A 48 -1.92 0.94 5.16
C ARG A 48 -1.69 2.40 4.81
N PHE A 49 -2.41 2.85 3.79
CA PHE A 49 -2.54 4.26 3.46
C PHE A 49 -3.89 4.76 3.92
N PHE A 50 -3.96 5.94 4.54
CA PHE A 50 -5.22 6.49 5.03
C PHE A 50 -5.18 8.00 5.02
N VAL A 51 -6.36 8.61 4.89
CA VAL A 51 -6.50 10.07 4.92
C VAL A 51 -6.95 10.50 6.30
N LYS A 52 -6.22 11.41 6.93
CA LYS A 52 -6.58 12.00 8.22
C LYS A 52 -6.34 13.50 8.17
N GLY A 53 -7.38 14.30 8.46
CA GLY A 53 -7.27 15.76 8.44
C GLY A 53 -6.95 16.34 7.06
N GLY A 54 -7.28 15.64 5.97
CA GLY A 54 -6.94 16.04 4.60
C GLY A 54 -5.52 15.67 4.15
N GLU A 55 -4.74 15.03 5.02
CA GLU A 55 -3.39 14.56 4.72
C GLU A 55 -3.37 13.05 4.46
N LEU A 56 -2.56 12.64 3.49
CA LEU A 56 -2.29 11.23 3.22
C LEU A 56 -1.16 10.74 4.13
N LEU A 57 -1.46 9.70 4.89
CA LEU A 57 -0.53 9.05 5.80
C LEU A 57 -0.27 7.61 5.35
N VAL A 58 0.90 7.10 5.71
CA VAL A 58 1.28 5.69 5.57
C VAL A 58 1.72 5.16 6.93
N GLU A 59 1.29 3.96 7.27
CA GLU A 59 1.66 3.25 8.50
C GLU A 59 2.13 1.84 8.18
N ASP A 60 3.30 1.47 8.71
CA ASP A 60 3.77 0.09 8.72
C ASP A 60 3.02 -0.71 9.78
N LEU A 61 2.55 -1.91 9.42
CA LEU A 61 1.74 -2.76 10.31
C LEU A 61 2.57 -3.85 11.00
N GLY A 62 3.84 -3.57 11.29
CA GLY A 62 4.78 -4.54 11.83
C GLY A 62 5.29 -5.49 10.74
N SER A 63 5.55 -4.95 9.55
CA SER A 63 6.00 -5.77 8.43
C SER A 63 7.43 -6.30 8.65
N HIS A 64 7.74 -7.44 8.07
CA HIS A 64 9.08 -8.05 8.21
C HIS A 64 10.20 -7.20 7.61
N ASN A 65 9.93 -6.56 6.47
CA ASN A 65 10.94 -5.81 5.71
C ASN A 65 10.81 -4.29 5.88
N GLY A 66 9.80 -3.81 6.61
CA GLY A 66 9.56 -2.39 6.86
C GLY A 66 8.96 -1.60 5.68
N VAL A 67 8.49 -0.40 5.99
CA VAL A 67 8.07 0.62 5.01
C VAL A 67 9.08 1.76 5.01
N TYR A 68 9.55 2.13 3.82
CA TYR A 68 10.50 3.22 3.62
C TYR A 68 9.87 4.32 2.77
N VAL A 69 9.91 5.57 3.24
CA VAL A 69 9.40 6.75 2.52
C VAL A 69 10.56 7.66 2.18
N LYS A 70 10.80 7.89 0.88
CA LYS A 70 11.93 8.69 0.37
C LYS A 70 13.26 8.23 0.97
N GLY A 71 13.55 6.93 0.82
CA GLY A 71 14.74 6.25 1.30
C GLY A 71 16.00 7.11 1.29
#